data_AF-A0A920HEP2-F1
#
_entry.id   AF-A0A920HEP2-F1
#
_cell.length_a   1.000
_cell.length_b   1.000
_cell.length_c   1.000
_cell.angle_alpha   90.00
_cell.angle_beta   90.00
_cell.angle_gamma   90.00
#
_symmetry.space_group_name_H-M   'P 1'
#
loop_
_entity.id
_entity.type
_entity.pdbx_description
1 polymer ?
#
loop_
_entity_poly.entity_id
_entity_poly.type
_entity_poly.pdbx_seq_one_letter_code
_entity_poly.pdbx_strand_id
1 'polypeptide(L)'
;MTALTVWNNCLSFVKDNIQLQAYKTWFEPIIPIKLQDNILSVQVPSKFFYEWLEEHYVKLLKVALTKELGKDAKLVYIIKMENNYGK
;
A
#
# COMPACT_ATOMS: atom_id res chain seq x y z
N MET A 1 5.60 15.73 4.67
CA MET A 1 5.57 14.40 4.01
C MET A 1 4.26 14.28 3.25
N THR A 2 4.30 13.82 2.00
CA THR A 2 3.09 13.51 1.21
C THR A 2 2.85 12.00 1.20
N ALA A 3 1.64 11.58 0.84
CA ALA A 3 1.30 10.16 0.67
C ALA A 3 2.24 9.46 -0.32
N LEU A 4 2.57 10.13 -1.43
CA LEU A 4 3.46 9.62 -2.45
C LEU A 4 4.88 9.38 -1.91
N THR A 5 5.46 10.34 -1.18
CA THR A 5 6.80 10.20 -0.62
C THR A 5 6.87 9.05 0.37
N VAL A 6 5.92 8.96 1.30
CA VAL A 6 5.90 7.90 2.31
C VAL A 6 5.72 6.53 1.67
N TRP A 7 4.80 6.41 0.71
CA TRP A 7 4.59 5.15 0.01
C TRP A 7 5.82 4.73 -0.80
N ASN A 8 6.48 5.64 -1.51
CA ASN A 8 7.70 5.34 -2.26
C ASN A 8 8.83 4.85 -1.35
N ASN A 9 8.98 5.44 -0.16
CA ASN A 9 9.95 4.96 0.82
C ASN A 9 9.59 3.56 1.35
N CYS A 10 8.29 3.31 1.61
CA CYS A 10 7.80 1.98 1.96
C CYS A 10 8.09 0.96 0.84
N LEU A 11 7.84 1.34 -0.42
CA LEU A 11 8.11 0.51 -1.59
C LEU A 11 9.60 0.18 -1.73
N SER A 12 10.49 1.13 -1.45
CA SER A 12 11.93 0.89 -1.48
C SER A 12 12.34 -0.17 -0.45
N PHE A 13 11.76 -0.12 0.76
CA PHE A 13 12.00 -1.14 1.78
C PHE A 13 11.40 -2.50 1.37
N VAL A 14 10.15 -2.52 0.89
CA VAL A 14 9.49 -3.74 0.44
C VAL A 14 10.29 -4.42 -0.67
N LYS A 15 10.73 -3.66 -1.68
CA LYS A 15 11.47 -4.17 -2.84
C LYS A 15 12.78 -4.87 -2.46
N ASP A 16 13.42 -4.44 -1.38
CA ASP A 16 14.65 -5.05 -0.85
C ASP A 16 14.37 -6.38 -0.13
N ASN A 17 13.14 -6.56 0.38
CA ASN A 17 12.75 -7.69 1.22
C ASN A 17 11.98 -8.79 0.47
N ILE A 18 11.60 -8.58 -0.79
CA ILE A 18 10.82 -9.54 -1.58
C ILE A 18 11.39 -9.72 -2.99
N GLN A 19 10.98 -10.80 -3.65
CA GLN A 19 11.34 -11.04 -5.05
C GLN A 19 10.76 -9.95 -5.96
N LEU A 20 11.53 -9.54 -6.96
CA LEU A 20 11.14 -8.50 -7.93
C LEU A 20 9.80 -8.81 -8.63
N GLN A 21 9.53 -10.09 -8.92
CA GLN A 21 8.27 -10.51 -9.53
C GLN A 21 7.08 -10.24 -8.61
N ALA A 22 7.18 -10.59 -7.33
CA ALA A 22 6.13 -10.31 -6.34
C ALA A 22 5.91 -8.80 -6.17
N TYR A 23 7.00 -8.01 -6.15
CA TYR A 23 6.92 -6.55 -6.09
C TYR A 23 6.11 -5.99 -7.27
N LYS A 24 6.46 -6.37 -8.49
CA LYS A 24 5.80 -5.88 -9.71
C LYS A 24 4.32 -6.27 -9.76
N THR A 25 3.99 -7.49 -9.35
CA THR A 25 2.60 -7.95 -9.38
C THR A 25 1.74 -7.27 -8.33
N TRP A 26 2.23 -7.17 -7.09
CA TRP A 26 1.38 -6.81 -5.95
C TRP A 26 1.49 -5.36 -5.50
N PHE A 27 2.66 -4.73 -5.65
CA PHE A 27 2.93 -3.41 -5.07
C PHE A 27 2.99 -2.30 -6.11
N GLU A 28 3.51 -2.58 -7.31
CA GLU A 28 3.56 -1.61 -8.42
C GLU A 28 2.19 -1.03 -8.82
N PRO A 29 1.07 -1.79 -8.85
CA PRO A 29 -0.23 -1.23 -9.21
C PRO A 29 -0.94 -0.49 -8.06
N ILE A 30 -0.34 -0.39 -6.86
CA ILE A 30 -0.92 0.29 -5.70
C ILE A 30 -0.65 1.79 -5.77
N ILE A 31 -1.69 2.60 -5.63
CA ILE A 31 -1.60 4.05 -5.75
C ILE A 31 -1.82 4.71 -4.39
N PRO A 32 -0.87 5.53 -3.87
CA PRO A 32 -1.11 6.27 -2.64
C PRO A 32 -2.12 7.40 -2.88
N ILE A 33 -3.17 7.43 -2.07
CA ILE A 33 -4.29 8.37 -2.23
C ILE A 33 -4.16 9.55 -1.27
N LYS A 34 -3.92 9.27 0.01
CA LYS A 34 -3.92 10.30 1.06
C LYS A 34 -3.06 9.88 2.23
N LEU A 35 -2.46 10.86 2.90
CA LEU A 35 -1.81 10.70 4.18
C LEU A 35 -2.38 11.74 5.13
N GLN A 36 -2.95 11.31 6.25
CA GLN A 36 -3.52 12.17 7.26
C GLN A 36 -3.40 11.51 8.63
N ASP A 37 -2.91 12.24 9.64
CA ASP A 37 -2.81 11.73 11.03
C ASP A 37 -2.08 10.37 11.15
N ASN A 38 -0.97 10.20 10.41
CA ASN A 38 -0.20 8.95 10.30
C ASN A 38 -0.97 7.76 9.69
N ILE A 39 -2.11 8.04 9.06
CA ILE A 39 -2.90 7.07 8.32
C ILE A 39 -2.60 7.25 6.83
N LEU A 40 -1.92 6.27 6.25
CA LEU A 40 -1.70 6.20 4.81
C LEU A 40 -2.85 5.43 4.17
N SER A 41 -3.56 6.07 3.25
CA SER A 41 -4.60 5.46 2.42
C SER A 41 -4.02 5.12 1.05
N VAL A 42 -4.10 3.85 0.66
CA VAL A 42 -3.63 3.33 -0.62
C VAL A 42 -4.77 2.70 -1.39
N GLN A 43 -4.80 2.91 -2.69
CA GLN A 43 -5.76 2.29 -3.59
C GLN A 43 -5.19 0.99 -4.14
N VAL A 44 -5.97 -0.08 -4.02
CA VAL A 44 -5.66 -1.40 -4.60
C VAL A 44 -6.61 -1.68 -5.78
N PRO A 45 -6.16 -2.44 -6.80
CA PRO A 45 -6.97 -2.72 -7.99
C PRO A 45 -8.26 -3.50 -7.72
N SER A 46 -8.27 -4.41 -6.75
CA SER A 46 -9.43 -5.26 -6.44
C SER A 46 -9.38 -5.78 -5.01
N LYS A 47 -10.48 -6.42 -4.56
CA LYS A 47 -10.52 -7.08 -3.24
C LYS A 47 -9.46 -8.17 -3.10
N PHE A 48 -9.18 -8.92 -4.16
CA PHE A 48 -8.18 -9.98 -4.16
C PHE A 48 -6.77 -9.45 -3.84
N PHE A 49 -6.42 -8.25 -4.32
CA PHE A 49 -5.17 -7.60 -3.95
C PHE A 49 -5.11 -7.32 -2.45
N TYR A 50 -6.17 -6.75 -1.88
CA TYR A 50 -6.25 -6.52 -0.45
C TYR A 50 -6.09 -7.82 0.35
N GLU A 51 -6.83 -8.87 0.01
CA GLU A 51 -6.78 -10.16 0.72
C GLU A 51 -5.37 -10.79 0.66
N TRP A 52 -4.73 -10.77 -0.50
CA TRP A 52 -3.37 -11.29 -0.67
C TRP A 52 -2.32 -10.48 0.11
N LEU A 53 -2.42 -9.15 0.10
CA LEU A 53 -1.52 -8.28 0.86
C LEU A 53 -1.68 -8.51 2.36
N GLU A 54 -2.92 -8.65 2.84
CA GLU A 54 -3.19 -8.92 4.25
C GLU A 54 -2.66 -10.30 4.69
N GLU A 55 -2.82 -11.32 3.85
CA GLU A 55 -2.37 -12.68 4.18
C GLU A 55 -0.84 -12.82 4.15
N HIS A 56 -0.18 -12.26 3.12
CA HIS A 56 1.24 -12.51 2.87
C HIS A 56 2.18 -11.37 3.26
N TYR A 57 1.72 -10.11 3.21
CA TYR A 57 2.59 -8.94 3.28
C TYR A 57 2.24 -7.94 4.38
N VAL A 58 1.18 -8.16 5.17
CA VAL A 58 0.74 -7.23 6.24
C VAL A 58 1.86 -6.91 7.23
N LYS A 59 2.66 -7.92 7.60
CA LYS A 59 3.77 -7.75 8.53
C LYS A 59 4.86 -6.86 7.94
N LEU A 60 5.21 -7.09 6.68
CA LEU A 60 6.22 -6.32 5.96
C LEU A 60 5.77 -4.86 5.77
N LEU A 61 4.52 -4.66 5.35
CA LEU A 61 3.89 -3.35 5.20
C LEU A 61 3.87 -2.59 6.52
N LYS A 62 3.50 -3.27 7.62
CA LYS A 62 3.51 -2.66 8.96
C LYS A 62 4.90 -2.20 9.37
N VAL A 63 5.93 -3.00 9.12
CA VAL A 63 7.33 -2.60 9.41
C VAL A 63 7.75 -1.41 8.56
N ALA A 64 7.47 -1.44 7.26
CA ALA A 64 7.78 -0.35 6.33
C ALA A 64 7.12 0.96 6.78
N LEU A 65 5.83 0.91 7.10
CA LEU A 65 5.05 2.07 7.56
C LEU A 65 5.51 2.59 8.91
N THR A 66 5.80 1.69 9.86
CA THR A 66 6.26 2.09 11.19
C THR A 66 7.62 2.79 11.12
N LYS A 67 8.48 2.38 10.18
CA LYS A 67 9.77 3.03 9.93
C LYS A 67 9.62 4.46 9.40
N GLU A 68 8.63 4.70 8.55
CA GLU A 68 8.42 6.01 7.91
C GLU A 68 7.54 6.97 8.72
N LEU A 69 6.49 6.47 9.37
CA LEU A 69 5.48 7.28 10.06
C LEU A 69 5.49 7.13 11.59
N GLY A 70 6.29 6.20 12.13
CA GLY A 70 6.36 5.93 13.57
C GLY A 70 5.35 4.89 14.06
N LYS A 71 5.26 4.74 15.38
CA LYS A 71 4.53 3.63 16.04
C LYS A 71 3.00 3.67 15.82
N ASP A 72 2.46 4.85 15.55
CA ASP A 72 1.03 5.08 15.33
C ASP A 72 0.61 4.96 13.86
N ALA A 73 1.52 4.50 13.00
CA ALA A 73 1.27 4.35 11.57
C ALA A 73 0.12 3.37 11.30
N LYS A 74 -0.80 3.77 10.42
CA LYS A 74 -1.92 2.92 9.98
C LYS A 74 -1.98 2.88 8.45
N LEU A 75 -2.34 1.73 7.92
CA LEU A 75 -2.62 1.53 6.50
C LEU A 75 -4.12 1.35 6.30
N VAL A 76 -4.68 2.04 5.32
CA VAL A 76 -6.06 1.87 4.88
C VAL A 76 -6.04 1.52 3.40
N TYR A 77 -6.72 0.43 3.05
CA TYR A 77 -6.88 0.02 1.66
C TYR A 77 -8.21 0.55 1.12
N ILE A 78 -8.16 1.13 -0.07
CA ILE A 78 -9.31 1.59 -0.83
C ILE A 78 -9.38 0.73 -2.09
N ILE A 79 -10.43 -0.06 -2.24
CA ILE A 79 -10.61 -0.84 -3.47
C ILE A 79 -11.00 0.14 -4.57
N LYS A 80 -10.32 0.09 -5.72
CA LYS A 80 -10.72 0.83 -6.91
C LYS A 80 -12.11 0.34 -7.32
N MET A 81 -13.15 1.10 -6.97
CA MET A 81 -14.47 0.88 -7.51
C MET A 81 -14.43 1.25 -8.99
N GLU A 82 -14.62 0.26 -9.88
CA GLU A 82 -14.99 0.56 -11.25
C GLU A 82 -16.35 1.27 -11.20
N ASN A 83 -16.35 2.59 -11.36
CA ASN A 83 -17.57 3.32 -11.64
C ASN A 83 -18.05 2.92 -13.04
N ASN A 84 -18.81 1.82 -13.09
CA ASN A 84 -19.70 1.53 -14.20
C ASN A 84 -20.96 2.40 -14.03
N TYR A 85 -20.77 3.72 -14.05
CA TYR A 85 -21.87 4.68 -14.17
C TYR A 85 -21.99 5.06 -15.64
N GLY A 86 -22.85 4.32 -16.34
CA GLY A 86 -23.59 4.78 -17.51
C GLY A 86 -22.90 4.65 -18.87
N LYS A 87 -23.26 3.61 -19.62
CA LYS A 87 -23.96 3.77 -20.89
C LYS A 87 -24.98 2.65 -21.08
#